data_AF-A0A967FD54-F1
#
_entry.id   AF-A0A967FD54-F1
#
_cell.length_a   1.000
_cell.length_b   1.000
_cell.length_c   1.000
_cell.angle_alpha   90.00
_cell.angle_beta   90.00
_cell.angle_gamma   90.00
#
_symmetry.space_group_name_H-M   'P 1'
#
loop_
_entity.id
_entity.type
_entity.pdbx_description
1 polymer ?
#
loop_
_entity_poly.entity_id
_entity_poly.type
_entity_poly.pdbx_seq_one_letter_code
_entity_poly.pdbx_strand_id
1 'polypeptide(L)'
;IMPSNYALLSKVQRAIRAFGEPDVIIGGHTDSTGPEPINEHLSQQRAEAVRQYLVANGILPFDKIISVGYGSMRPLASNSTEKGRAMNRRIDVTISPNVTKTR
;
A
#
# COMPACT_ATOMS: atom_id res chain seq x y z
N ILE A 1 0.73 8.48 9.80
CA ILE A 1 1.99 7.86 9.33
C ILE A 1 3.11 8.31 10.25
N MET A 2 3.97 7.40 10.71
CA MET A 2 5.07 7.75 11.62
C MET A 2 6.19 8.51 10.87
N PRO A 3 6.81 9.55 11.47
CA PRO A 3 7.87 10.33 10.82
C PRO A 3 9.08 9.50 10.36
N SER A 4 9.40 8.43 11.09
CA SER A 4 10.49 7.50 10.74
C SER A 4 10.35 6.89 9.34
N ASN A 5 9.13 6.85 8.79
CA ASN A 5 8.85 6.24 7.49
C ASN A 5 8.91 7.24 6.32
N TYR A 6 9.12 8.55 6.57
CA TYR A 6 9.15 9.55 5.50
C TYR A 6 10.27 9.31 4.49
N ALA A 7 11.46 8.89 4.94
CA ALA A 7 12.57 8.56 4.03
C ALA A 7 12.22 7.41 3.08
N LEU A 8 11.46 6.41 3.55
CA LEU A 8 10.97 5.31 2.70
C LEU A 8 9.89 5.81 1.73
N LEU A 9 8.94 6.61 2.21
CA LEU A 9 7.91 7.19 1.35
C LEU A 9 8.50 8.08 0.25
N SER A 10 9.57 8.83 0.52
CA SER A 10 10.28 9.57 -0.52
C SER A 10 10.88 8.67 -1.60
N LYS A 11 11.30 7.44 -1.27
CA LYS A 11 11.74 6.45 -2.28
C LYS A 11 10.56 6.02 -3.15
N VAL A 12 9.40 5.74 -2.55
CA VAL A 12 8.16 5.40 -3.27
C VAL A 12 7.73 6.54 -4.19
N GLN A 13 7.74 7.78 -3.70
CA GLN A 13 7.42 8.97 -4.50
C GLN A 13 8.31 9.09 -5.74
N ARG A 14 9.62 8.87 -5.60
CA ARG A 14 10.56 8.86 -6.74
C ARG A 14 10.25 7.72 -7.71
N ALA A 15 9.94 6.52 -7.21
CA ALA A 15 9.60 5.39 -8.05
C ALA A 15 8.34 5.67 -8.88
N ILE A 16 7.27 6.24 -8.28
CA ILE A 16 6.04 6.60 -8.99
C ILE A 16 6.33 7.63 -10.09
N ARG A 17 7.10 8.68 -9.79
CA ARG A 17 7.45 9.73 -10.76
C ARG A 17 8.26 9.21 -11.95
N ALA A 18 8.96 8.09 -11.80
CA ALA A 18 9.71 7.48 -12.91
C ALA A 18 8.79 6.92 -14.02
N PHE A 19 7.49 6.75 -13.77
CA PHE A 19 6.54 6.15 -14.72
C PHE A 19 5.59 7.16 -15.41
N GLY A 20 5.87 8.47 -15.37
CA GLY A 20 5.01 9.49 -15.98
C GLY A 20 3.66 9.57 -15.26
N GLU A 21 2.61 9.02 -15.87
CA GLU A 21 1.24 8.95 -15.32
C GLU A 21 0.80 7.49 -15.06
N PRO A 22 1.42 6.78 -14.11
CA PRO A 22 1.01 5.41 -13.79
C PRO A 22 -0.31 5.39 -13.02
N ASP A 23 -0.97 4.23 -13.02
CA ASP A 23 -1.96 3.89 -12.01
C ASP A 23 -1.27 3.20 -10.84
N VAL A 24 -1.68 3.53 -9.61
CA VAL A 24 -1.05 3.02 -8.38
C VAL A 24 -2.07 2.30 -7.51
N ILE A 25 -1.71 1.13 -6.99
CA ILE A 25 -2.49 0.41 -5.99
C ILE A 25 -1.68 0.34 -4.69
N ILE A 26 -2.31 0.75 -3.60
CA ILE A 26 -1.80 0.64 -2.24
C ILE A 26 -2.55 -0.49 -1.54
N GLY A 27 -1.87 -1.61 -1.31
CA GLY A 27 -2.41 -2.78 -0.61
C GLY A 27 -2.05 -2.76 0.87
N GLY A 28 -3.04 -2.75 1.75
CA GLY A 28 -2.84 -2.92 3.18
C GLY A 28 -2.97 -4.37 3.60
N HIS A 29 -2.09 -4.83 4.50
CA HIS A 29 -2.11 -6.19 5.00
C HIS A 29 -1.92 -6.23 6.52
N THR A 30 -2.55 -7.22 7.15
CA THR A 30 -2.31 -7.58 8.56
C THR A 30 -1.73 -8.99 8.63
N ASP A 31 -1.31 -9.38 9.83
CA ASP A 31 -1.22 -10.79 10.16
C ASP A 31 -2.62 -11.35 10.51
N SER A 32 -2.70 -12.64 10.84
CA SER A 32 -3.96 -13.31 11.13
C SER A 32 -4.42 -13.20 12.59
N THR A 33 -3.85 -12.30 13.38
CA THR A 33 -4.27 -12.09 14.76
C THR A 33 -5.54 -11.24 14.77
N GLY A 34 -6.56 -11.70 15.50
CA GLY A 34 -7.83 -11.00 15.64
C GLY A 34 -8.85 -11.30 14.54
N PRO A 35 -10.08 -10.77 14.67
CA PRO A 35 -11.18 -11.06 13.74
C PRO A 35 -10.94 -10.50 12.34
N GLU A 36 -11.36 -11.24 11.30
CA GLU A 36 -11.16 -10.83 9.90
C GLU A 36 -11.79 -9.46 9.57
N PRO A 37 -13.03 -9.12 9.99
CA PRO A 37 -13.59 -7.80 9.70
C PRO A 37 -12.77 -6.63 10.28
N ILE A 38 -12.11 -6.87 11.42
CA ILE A 38 -11.24 -5.87 12.05
C ILE A 38 -9.94 -5.72 11.25
N ASN A 39 -9.39 -6.84 10.79
CA ASN A 39 -8.18 -6.87 9.97
C ASN A 39 -8.40 -6.21 8.61
N GLU A 40 -9.51 -6.51 7.94
CA GLU A 40 -9.94 -5.85 6.70
C GLU A 40 -10.03 -4.33 6.91
N HIS A 41 -10.77 -3.89 7.94
CA HIS A 41 -10.93 -2.46 8.22
C HIS A 41 -9.60 -1.76 8.54
N LEU A 42 -8.78 -2.36 9.42
CA LEU A 42 -7.47 -1.81 9.81
C LEU A 42 -6.52 -1.71 8.62
N SER A 43 -6.47 -2.76 7.79
CA SER A 43 -5.64 -2.77 6.60
C SER A 43 -6.09 -1.71 5.58
N GLN A 44 -7.40 -1.52 5.39
CA GLN A 44 -7.96 -0.47 4.53
C GLN A 44 -7.59 0.92 5.03
N GLN A 45 -7.78 1.20 6.33
CA GLN A 45 -7.42 2.50 6.91
C GLN A 45 -5.93 2.83 6.73
N ARG A 46 -5.05 1.83 6.88
CA ARG A 46 -3.61 2.02 6.69
C ARG A 46 -3.26 2.31 5.23
N ALA A 47 -3.85 1.56 4.28
CA ALA A 47 -3.68 1.81 2.85
C ALA A 47 -4.18 3.21 2.47
N GLU A 48 -5.32 3.61 3.01
CA GLU A 48 -5.92 4.92 2.78
C GLU A 48 -5.04 6.06 3.30
N ALA A 49 -4.45 5.91 4.50
CA ALA A 49 -3.54 6.91 5.05
C ALA A 49 -2.31 7.13 4.14
N VAL A 50 -1.77 6.07 3.53
CA VAL A 50 -0.67 6.19 2.56
C VAL A 50 -1.13 6.87 1.27
N ARG A 51 -2.31 6.52 0.76
CA ARG A 51 -2.89 7.20 -0.39
C ARG A 51 -3.06 8.71 -0.16
N GLN A 52 -3.69 9.09 0.95
CA GLN A 52 -3.90 10.48 1.32
C GLN A 52 -2.58 11.24 1.43
N TYR A 53 -1.56 10.61 2.01
CA TYR A 53 -0.22 11.19 2.06
C TYR A 53 0.36 11.43 0.66
N LEU A 54 0.26 10.48 -0.26
CA LEU A 54 0.76 10.64 -1.62
C LEU A 54 0.00 11.73 -2.40
N VAL A 55 -1.33 11.80 -2.25
CA VAL A 55 -2.15 12.86 -2.86
C VAL A 55 -1.80 14.23 -2.29
N ALA A 56 -1.70 14.36 -0.97
CA ALA A 56 -1.34 15.61 -0.30
C ALA A 56 0.07 16.12 -0.70
N ASN A 57 0.96 15.23 -1.10
CA ASN A 57 2.30 15.57 -1.60
C ASN A 57 2.35 15.81 -3.12
N GLY A 58 1.20 15.86 -3.80
CA GLY A 58 1.13 16.13 -5.25
C GLY A 58 1.86 15.08 -6.09
N ILE A 59 1.81 13.82 -5.67
CA ILE A 59 2.47 12.73 -6.38
C ILE A 59 1.63 12.27 -7.56
N LEU A 60 0.35 12.01 -7.32
CA LEU A 60 -0.66 11.69 -8.33
C LEU A 60 -2.03 12.22 -7.88
N PRO A 61 -2.94 12.47 -8.82
CA PRO A 61 -4.36 12.68 -8.52
C PRO A 61 -4.99 11.52 -7.74
N PHE A 62 -6.07 11.80 -7.02
CA PHE A 62 -6.73 10.84 -6.14
C PHE A 62 -7.33 9.63 -6.87
N ASP A 63 -7.81 9.83 -8.09
CA ASP A 63 -8.38 8.81 -8.99
C ASP A 63 -7.32 7.87 -9.58
N LYS A 64 -6.06 8.30 -9.60
CA LYS A 64 -4.91 7.49 -10.03
C LYS A 64 -4.34 6.58 -8.95
N ILE A 65 -4.82 6.70 -7.72
CA ILE A 65 -4.38 5.86 -6.59
C ILE A 65 -5.57 5.13 -5.98
N ILE A 66 -5.52 3.81 -5.99
CA ILE A 66 -6.52 2.94 -5.35
C ILE A 66 -5.94 2.41 -4.04
N SER A 67 -6.70 2.51 -2.95
CA SER A 67 -6.36 1.92 -1.64
C SER A 67 -7.23 0.68 -1.40
N VAL A 68 -6.60 -0.46 -1.06
CA VAL A 68 -7.30 -1.72 -0.81
C VAL A 68 -6.79 -2.36 0.48
N GLY A 69 -7.69 -2.66 1.41
CA GLY A 69 -7.43 -3.48 2.59
C GLY A 69 -7.63 -4.95 2.30
N TYR A 70 -6.55 -5.74 2.34
CA TYR A 70 -6.61 -7.19 2.13
C TYR A 70 -6.73 -8.00 3.42
N GLY A 71 -6.78 -7.34 4.58
CA GLY A 71 -6.81 -8.01 5.88
C GLY A 71 -5.67 -9.02 6.01
N SER A 72 -6.02 -10.22 6.47
CA SER A 72 -5.06 -11.31 6.66
C SER A 72 -4.99 -12.27 5.46
N MET A 73 -5.80 -12.04 4.42
CA MET A 73 -6.04 -12.99 3.32
C MET A 73 -4.88 -13.19 2.34
N ARG A 74 -3.84 -12.34 2.39
CA ARG A 74 -2.66 -12.40 1.50
C ARG A 74 -1.34 -12.44 2.28
N PRO A 75 -1.07 -13.52 3.05
CA PRO A 75 0.17 -13.64 3.81
C PRO A 75 1.36 -13.91 2.89
N LEU A 76 2.50 -13.27 3.18
CA LEU A 76 3.78 -13.58 2.55
C LEU A 76 4.56 -14.64 3.33
N ALA A 77 4.23 -14.85 4.61
CA ALA A 77 4.91 -15.78 5.48
C ALA A 77 3.94 -16.42 6.49
N SER A 78 4.41 -17.47 7.17
CA SER A 78 3.62 -18.17 8.18
C SER A 78 3.23 -17.26 9.36
N ASN A 79 1.94 -17.19 9.66
CA ASN A 79 1.43 -16.48 10.84
C ASN A 79 1.74 -17.19 12.17
N SER A 80 2.27 -18.41 12.12
CA SER A 80 2.62 -19.18 13.32
C SER A 80 3.87 -18.64 14.02
N THR A 81 4.68 -17.81 13.36
CA THR A 81 5.90 -17.23 13.94
C THR A 81 5.78 -15.71 14.07
N GLU A 82 6.40 -15.12 15.10
CA GLU A 82 6.40 -13.65 15.25
C GLU A 82 7.06 -12.96 14.05
N LYS A 83 8.18 -13.53 13.57
CA LYS A 83 8.86 -13.04 12.37
C LYS A 83 7.93 -13.04 11.14
N GLY A 84 7.18 -14.11 10.93
CA GLY A 84 6.24 -14.21 9.82
C GLY A 84 5.07 -13.23 9.94
N ARG A 85 4.49 -13.07 11.14
CA ARG A 85 3.46 -12.05 11.39
C ARG A 85 3.97 -10.63 11.12
N ALA A 86 5.18 -10.32 11.58
CA ALA A 86 5.81 -9.03 11.32
C ALA A 86 5.98 -8.74 9.82
N MET A 87 6.31 -9.75 9.01
CA MET A 87 6.37 -9.60 7.54
C MET A 87 4.99 -9.43 6.90
N ASN A 88 3.95 -10.06 7.45
CA ASN A 88 2.59 -9.93 6.92
C ASN A 88 1.97 -8.55 7.20
N ARG A 89 2.33 -7.89 8.31
CA ARG A 89 1.95 -6.51 8.65
C ARG A 89 2.68 -5.49 7.76
N ARG A 90 2.21 -5.29 6.53
CA ARG A 90 2.89 -4.46 5.51
C ARG A 90 1.95 -3.63 4.67
N ILE A 91 2.54 -2.70 3.91
CA ILE A 91 1.90 -1.99 2.81
C ILE A 91 2.63 -2.38 1.52
N ASP A 92 1.88 -2.86 0.54
CA ASP A 92 2.38 -3.13 -0.81
C ASP A 92 2.03 -1.92 -1.70
N VAL A 93 2.95 -1.51 -2.58
CA VAL A 93 2.74 -0.41 -3.54
C VAL A 93 3.02 -0.95 -4.93
N THR A 94 1.95 -1.12 -5.71
CA THR A 94 2.03 -1.58 -7.11
C THR A 94 1.91 -0.37 -8.02
N ILE A 95 2.87 -0.22 -8.94
CA ILE A 95 2.93 0.87 -9.91
C ILE A 95 2.77 0.27 -11.30
N SER A 96 1.69 0.61 -11.99
CA SER A 96 1.37 0.11 -13.33
C SER A 96 1.56 1.25 -14.34
N PRO A 97 2.53 1.17 -15.25
CA PRO A 97 2.66 2.16 -16.32
C PRO A 97 1.40 2.12 -17.18
N ASN A 98 0.85 3.30 -17.49
CA ASN A 98 -0.15 3.42 -18.53
C ASN A 98 0.54 3.27 -19.89
N VAL A 99 0.64 2.02 -20.37
CA VAL A 99 1.00 1.77 -21.76
C VAL A 99 -0.26 2.07 -22.56
N THR A 100 -0.40 3.31 -23.01
CA THR A 100 -1.39 3.64 -24.04
C THR A 100 -1.13 2.66 -25.18
N LYS A 101 -2.01 1.68 -25.37
CA LYS A 101 -2.02 0.88 -26.59
C LYS A 101 -2.29 1.87 -27.71
N THR A 102 -1.25 2.33 -28.38
CA THR A 102 -1.39 3.02 -29.66
C THR A 102 -2.16 2.04 -30.55
N ARG A 103 -3.43 2.36 -30.78
CA ARG A 103 -4.25 1.65 -31.78
C ARG A 103 -3.79 2.04 -33.17
#